data_AF-A0A975FJ27-F1
#
_entry.id   AF-A0A975FJ27-F1
#
_cell.length_a   1.000
_cell.length_b   1.000
_cell.length_c   1.000
_cell.angle_alpha   90.00
_cell.angle_beta   90.00
_cell.angle_gamma   90.00
#
_symmetry.space_group_name_H-M   'P 1'
#
loop_
_entity.id
_entity.type
_entity.pdbx_description
1 polymer ?
#
loop_
_entity_poly.entity_id
_entity_poly.type
_entity_poly.pdbx_seq_one_letter_code
_entity_poly.pdbx_strand_id
1 'polypeptide(L)'
;MSNNTKSISAFEGIVKWNAIDKGYGFIKSVKPMGEVLFNQIAEEFSIDETEIEQFINEREKLEDDLFFHCNSIVVGNEEAALSHYQEIKYKVLKENDRVRFFIKLVKGREQACYIKKED
;
A
#
# COMPACT_ATOMS: atom_id res chain seq x y z
N MET A 1 17.27 -26.33 0.87
CA MET A 1 16.22 -25.33 1.05
C MET A 1 16.86 -24.13 1.70
N SER A 2 17.17 -23.09 0.94
CA SER A 2 17.65 -21.83 1.49
C SER A 2 16.50 -21.20 2.26
N ASN A 3 16.61 -21.18 3.59
CA ASN A 3 15.77 -20.31 4.41
C ASN A 3 16.09 -18.89 3.97
N ASN A 4 15.30 -18.34 3.06
CA ASN A 4 15.47 -16.96 2.61
C ASN A 4 14.98 -16.07 3.76
N THR A 5 15.88 -15.73 4.67
CA THR A 5 15.72 -14.78 5.79
C THR A 5 15.61 -13.34 5.32
N LYS A 6 15.25 -13.12 4.05
CA LYS A 6 15.16 -11.79 3.48
C LYS A 6 13.91 -11.12 4.07
N SER A 7 14.07 -9.86 4.45
CA SER A 7 13.06 -9.04 5.10
C SER A 7 12.92 -7.71 4.35
N ILE A 8 11.70 -7.16 4.35
CA ILE A 8 11.42 -5.82 3.80
C ILE A 8 10.84 -4.91 4.86
N SER A 9 11.24 -3.65 4.82
CA SER A 9 10.64 -2.59 5.62
C SER A 9 9.17 -2.36 5.26
N ALA A 10 8.30 -2.59 6.23
CA ALA A 10 6.94 -2.08 6.18
C ALA A 10 6.91 -0.62 6.63
N PHE A 11 5.95 0.12 6.09
CA PHE A 11 5.72 1.52 6.40
C PHE A 11 4.30 1.72 6.90
N GLU A 12 4.12 2.77 7.68
CA GLU A 12 2.81 3.26 8.06
C GLU A 12 2.68 4.75 7.76
N GLY A 13 1.43 5.21 7.63
CA GLY A 13 1.12 6.61 7.40
C GLY A 13 -0.37 6.90 7.56
N ILE A 14 -0.74 8.14 7.27
CA ILE A 14 -2.11 8.63 7.36
C ILE A 14 -2.57 9.08 5.97
N VAL A 15 -3.75 8.65 5.53
CA VAL A 15 -4.30 9.08 4.24
C VAL A 15 -4.55 10.59 4.29
N LYS A 16 -3.93 11.32 3.37
CA LYS A 16 -4.10 12.77 3.23
C LYS A 16 -5.37 13.09 2.46
N TRP A 17 -5.58 12.40 1.34
CA TRP A 17 -6.81 12.47 0.54
C TRP A 17 -6.84 11.31 -0.46
N ASN A 18 -8.04 10.99 -0.95
CA ASN A 18 -8.27 9.98 -1.97
C ASN A 18 -9.30 10.50 -2.98
N ALA A 19 -8.87 10.74 -4.22
CA ALA A 19 -9.75 11.14 -5.31
C ALA A 19 -10.33 9.88 -5.96
N ILE A 20 -11.43 9.38 -5.39
CA ILE A 20 -12.06 8.11 -5.79
C ILE A 20 -12.41 8.11 -7.29
N ASP A 21 -12.92 9.22 -7.81
CA ASP A 21 -13.27 9.41 -9.23
C ASP A 21 -12.05 9.34 -10.17
N LYS A 22 -10.86 9.61 -9.64
CA LYS A 22 -9.59 9.55 -10.37
C LYS A 22 -8.78 8.28 -10.09
N GLY A 23 -9.15 7.49 -9.09
CA GLY A 23 -8.49 6.24 -8.73
C GLY A 23 -7.12 6.40 -8.06
N TYR A 24 -6.84 7.53 -7.42
CA TYR A 24 -5.55 7.72 -6.72
C TYR A 24 -5.64 8.67 -5.53
N GLY A 25 -4.63 8.62 -4.67
CA GLY A 25 -4.53 9.47 -3.49
C GLY A 25 -3.11 9.62 -2.98
N PHE A 26 -3.00 10.24 -1.81
CA PHE A 26 -1.71 10.48 -1.14
C PHE A 26 -1.77 10.14 0.35
N ILE A 27 -0.64 9.68 0.89
CA ILE A 27 -0.41 9.35 2.30
C ILE A 27 0.61 10.35 2.86
N LYS A 28 0.29 10.97 3.99
CA LYS A 28 1.17 11.86 4.75
C LYS A 28 1.75 11.14 5.97
N SER A 29 2.76 11.75 6.61
CA SER A 29 3.36 11.25 7.85
C SER A 29 3.90 9.82 7.74
N VAL A 30 4.51 9.50 6.59
CA VAL A 30 5.04 8.17 6.30
C VAL A 30 6.28 7.90 7.15
N LYS A 31 6.30 6.74 7.81
CA LYS A 31 7.44 6.31 8.64
C LYS A 31 7.61 4.79 8.60
N PRO A 32 8.84 4.28 8.79
CA PRO A 32 9.09 2.86 8.89
C PRO A 32 8.42 2.28 10.15
N MET A 33 7.87 1.07 10.03
CA MET A 33 7.22 0.32 11.11
C MET A 33 8.08 -0.87 11.58
N GLY A 34 9.10 -1.23 10.81
CA GLY A 34 9.96 -2.39 11.05
C GLY A 34 10.01 -3.30 9.82
N GLU A 35 10.68 -4.42 9.94
CA GLU A 35 10.86 -5.36 8.84
C GLU A 35 9.90 -6.55 8.94
N VAL A 36 9.49 -7.08 7.79
CA VAL A 36 8.60 -8.23 7.63
C VAL A 36 9.30 -9.26 6.75
N LEU A 37 9.22 -10.54 7.10
CA LEU A 37 9.85 -11.60 6.33
C LEU A 37 9.14 -11.82 4.99
N PHE A 38 9.90 -12.12 3.94
CA PHE A 38 9.37 -12.29 2.58
C PHE A 38 8.27 -13.34 2.49
N ASN A 39 8.44 -14.47 3.18
CA ASN A 39 7.45 -15.55 3.18
C ASN A 39 6.11 -15.11 3.80
N GLN A 40 6.15 -14.26 4.82
CA GLN A 40 4.93 -13.71 5.43
C GLN A 40 4.22 -12.76 4.46
N ILE A 41 4.96 -11.92 3.74
CA ILE A 41 4.39 -11.01 2.73
C ILE A 41 3.77 -11.82 1.58
N ALA A 42 4.52 -12.79 1.03
CA ALA A 42 4.04 -13.64 -0.06
C ALA A 42 2.74 -14.37 0.31
N GLU A 43 2.65 -14.90 1.53
CA GLU A 43 1.44 -15.55 2.05
C GLU A 43 0.30 -14.54 2.27
N GLU A 44 0.57 -13.44 2.96
CA GLU A 44 -0.45 -12.45 3.35
C GLU A 44 -1.09 -11.74 2.14
N PHE A 45 -0.30 -11.50 1.09
CA PHE A 45 -0.73 -10.74 -0.09
C PHE A 45 -0.89 -11.59 -1.34
N SER A 46 -0.58 -12.89 -1.28
CA SER A 46 -0.63 -13.82 -2.41
C SER A 46 0.19 -13.33 -3.62
N ILE A 47 1.40 -12.85 -3.35
CA ILE A 47 2.33 -12.32 -4.37
C ILE A 47 3.52 -13.23 -4.58
N ASP A 48 4.08 -13.20 -5.79
CA ASP A 48 5.27 -13.96 -6.12
C ASP A 48 6.56 -13.28 -5.62
N GLU A 49 7.65 -14.04 -5.54
CA GLU A 49 8.94 -13.55 -5.06
C GLU A 49 9.54 -12.44 -5.96
N THR A 50 9.14 -12.35 -7.23
CA THR A 50 9.67 -11.35 -8.19
C THR A 50 9.04 -9.98 -8.02
N GLU A 51 7.79 -9.91 -7.53
CA GLU A 51 7.16 -8.63 -7.15
C GLU A 51 7.84 -8.03 -5.92
N ILE A 52 8.30 -8.89 -5.00
CA ILE A 52 8.93 -8.51 -3.74
C ILE A 52 10.29 -7.83 -3.96
N GLU A 53 11.04 -8.20 -5.01
CA GLU A 53 12.32 -7.57 -5.34
C GLU A 53 12.21 -6.10 -5.76
N GLN A 54 11.00 -5.64 -6.08
CA GLN A 54 10.74 -4.25 -6.46
C GLN A 54 10.56 -3.33 -5.24
N PHE A 55 10.52 -3.89 -4.04
CA PHE A 55 10.30 -3.11 -2.82
C PHE A 55 11.59 -2.43 -2.39
N ILE A 56 11.42 -1.24 -1.80
CA ILE A 56 12.52 -0.50 -1.19
C ILE A 56 12.41 -0.57 0.33
N ASN A 57 13.56 -0.64 0.98
CA ASN A 57 13.66 -0.67 2.44
C ASN A 57 13.80 0.72 3.06
N GLU A 58 14.27 1.69 2.28
CA GLU A 58 14.54 3.04 2.74
C GLU A 58 13.87 4.05 1.81
N ARG A 59 13.27 5.08 2.40
CA ARG A 59 12.61 6.14 1.68
C ARG A 59 13.53 7.36 1.62
N GLU A 60 13.73 7.92 0.44
CA GLU A 60 14.65 9.07 0.27
C GLU A 60 14.04 10.36 0.84
N LYS A 61 12.73 10.56 0.66
CA LYS A 61 12.04 11.81 0.97
C LYS A 61 10.99 11.61 2.05
N LEU A 62 11.44 11.48 3.29
CA LEU A 62 10.57 11.19 4.44
C LEU A 62 9.46 12.25 4.66
N GLU A 63 9.73 13.51 4.34
CA GLU A 63 8.78 14.61 4.54
C GLU A 63 7.72 14.73 3.43
N ASP A 64 7.96 14.13 2.26
CA ASP A 64 7.03 14.22 1.13
C ASP A 64 5.80 13.35 1.35
N ASP A 65 4.67 13.73 0.77
CA ASP A 65 3.53 12.82 0.67
C ASP A 65 3.86 11.65 -0.29
N LEU A 66 3.35 10.46 0.01
CA LEU A 66 3.53 9.28 -0.81
C LEU A 66 2.29 8.99 -1.64
N PHE A 67 2.48 8.85 -2.95
CA PHE A 67 1.42 8.52 -3.90
C PHE A 67 0.93 7.08 -3.76
N PHE A 68 -0.36 6.85 -3.97
CA PHE A 68 -0.92 5.53 -4.20
C PHE A 68 -2.01 5.52 -5.29
N HIS A 69 -2.13 4.39 -5.97
CA HIS A 69 -3.24 4.07 -6.88
C HIS A 69 -4.29 3.21 -6.16
N CYS A 70 -5.56 3.29 -6.52
CA CYS A 70 -6.64 2.53 -5.87
C CYS A 70 -6.43 1.00 -5.94
N ASN A 71 -5.85 0.50 -7.04
CA ASN A 71 -5.47 -0.91 -7.18
C ASN A 71 -4.44 -1.38 -6.14
N SER A 72 -3.72 -0.48 -5.47
CA SER A 72 -2.83 -0.83 -4.37
C SER A 72 -3.58 -1.17 -3.08
N ILE A 73 -4.89 -0.90 -2.97
CA ILE A 73 -5.66 -1.08 -1.74
C ILE A 73 -6.10 -2.55 -1.62
N VAL A 74 -5.55 -3.24 -0.63
CA VAL A 74 -5.84 -4.65 -0.33
C VAL A 74 -6.92 -4.76 0.74
N VAL A 75 -6.89 -3.88 1.75
CA VAL A 75 -7.92 -3.76 2.78
C VAL A 75 -8.26 -2.29 2.94
N GLY A 76 -9.53 -1.95 2.82
CA GLY A 76 -10.03 -0.58 2.95
C GLY A 76 -11.48 -0.59 3.40
N ASN A 77 -12.09 0.58 3.49
CA ASN A 77 -13.52 0.71 3.74
C ASN A 77 -14.30 0.09 2.57
N GLU A 78 -15.40 -0.60 2.89
CA GLU A 78 -16.35 -1.04 1.88
C GLU A 78 -17.34 0.09 1.61
N GLU A 79 -17.32 0.63 0.38
CA GLU A 79 -18.37 1.54 -0.07
C GLU A 79 -19.09 0.95 -1.29
N ALA A 80 -20.41 1.09 -1.30
CA ALA A 80 -21.21 0.76 -2.47
C ALA A 80 -20.96 1.83 -3.54
N ALA A 81 -20.48 1.44 -4.72
CA ALA A 81 -20.44 2.36 -5.84
C ALA A 81 -21.86 2.67 -6.31
N LEU A 82 -22.15 3.97 -6.50
CA LEU A 82 -23.30 4.43 -7.29
C LEU A 82 -23.02 4.14 -8.78
N SER A 83 -23.12 2.88 -9.18
CA SER A 83 -23.08 2.46 -10.59
C SER A 83 -24.44 1.90 -10.98
N HIS A 84 -24.97 2.36 -12.12
CA HIS A 84 -26.24 1.86 -12.68
C HIS A 84 -26.21 0.39 -13.12
N TYR A 85 -25.03 -0.24 -13.12
CA TYR A 85 -24.85 -1.66 -13.41
C TYR A 85 -23.96 -2.28 -12.33
N GLN A 86 -24.56 -3.15 -11.51
CA GLN A 86 -23.96 -4.02 -10.49
C GLN A 86 -23.32 -3.32 -9.27
N GLU A 87 -23.63 -3.86 -8.09
CA GLU A 87 -23.06 -3.51 -6.79
C GLU A 87 -21.59 -3.94 -6.69
N ILE A 88 -20.70 -3.27 -7.43
CA ILE A 88 -19.26 -3.46 -7.25
C ILE A 88 -18.86 -2.66 -6.00
N LYS A 89 -18.58 -3.37 -4.91
CA LYS A 89 -17.94 -2.78 -3.73
C LYS A 89 -16.48 -2.53 -4.05
N TYR A 90 -16.05 -1.27 -4.03
CA TYR A 90 -14.63 -0.92 -4.15
C TYR A 90 -14.04 -0.73 -2.76
N LYS A 91 -12.76 -1.09 -2.62
CA LYS A 91 -11.99 -0.82 -1.42
C LYS A 91 -11.56 0.64 -1.46
N VAL A 92 -11.98 1.42 -0.48
CA VAL A 92 -11.74 2.86 -0.44
C VAL A 92 -11.01 3.25 0.84
N LEU A 93 -10.07 4.18 0.71
CA LEU A 93 -9.44 4.85 1.85
C LEU A 93 -10.04 6.24 2.04
N LYS A 94 -10.33 6.62 3.28
CA LYS A 94 -10.84 7.93 3.67
C LYS A 94 -9.73 8.80 4.21
N GLU A 95 -9.92 10.12 4.13
CA GLU A 95 -9.00 11.05 4.78
C GLU A 95 -8.86 10.71 6.27
N ASN A 96 -7.62 10.74 6.76
CA ASN A 96 -7.21 10.39 8.10
C ASN A 96 -7.24 8.89 8.47
N ASP A 97 -7.57 7.99 7.53
CA ASP A 97 -7.36 6.56 7.75
C ASP A 97 -5.87 6.29 8.00
N ARG A 98 -5.57 5.51 9.06
CA ARG A 98 -4.24 4.96 9.27
C ARG A 98 -4.05 3.74 8.37
N VAL A 99 -2.90 3.66 7.74
CA VAL A 99 -2.60 2.59 6.80
C VAL A 99 -1.21 2.01 7.00
N ARG A 100 -1.09 0.71 6.77
CA ARG A 100 0.17 -0.02 6.63
C ARG A 100 0.37 -0.43 5.16
N PHE A 101 1.59 -0.34 4.67
CA PHE A 101 1.91 -0.60 3.26
C PHE A 101 3.40 -0.90 3.05
N PHE A 102 3.74 -1.28 1.82
CA PHE A 102 5.11 -1.34 1.31
C PHE A 102 5.32 -0.27 0.25
N ILE A 103 6.59 0.03 -0.06
CA ILE A 103 6.95 1.01 -1.09
C ILE A 103 7.69 0.30 -2.20
N LYS A 104 7.33 0.61 -3.46
CA LYS A 104 8.06 0.17 -4.65
C LYS A 104 8.41 1.34 -5.56
N LEU A 105 9.43 1.15 -6.40
CA LEU A 105 9.77 2.09 -7.46
C LEU A 105 9.01 1.76 -8.74
N VAL A 106 8.12 2.64 -9.16
CA VAL A 106 7.40 2.55 -10.44
C VAL A 106 7.87 3.67 -11.34
N LYS A 107 8.55 3.33 -12.44
CA LYS A 107 9.15 4.31 -13.36
C LYS A 107 10.05 5.32 -12.63
N GLY A 108 10.83 4.85 -11.65
CA GLY A 108 11.75 5.68 -10.86
C GLY A 108 11.08 6.55 -9.79
N ARG A 109 9.81 6.33 -9.45
CA ARG A 109 9.10 7.07 -8.40
C ARG A 109 8.58 6.12 -7.33
N GLU A 110 8.70 6.52 -6.07
CA GLU A 110 8.15 5.81 -4.92
C GLU A 110 6.62 5.80 -4.98
N GLN A 111 6.02 4.63 -4.78
CA GLN A 111 4.57 4.46 -4.66
C GLN A 111 4.22 3.47 -3.56
N ALA A 112 3.16 3.74 -2.81
CA ALA A 112 2.62 2.77 -1.86
C ALA A 112 1.89 1.63 -2.58
N CYS A 113 2.16 0.41 -2.14
CA CYS A 113 1.56 -0.83 -2.61
C CYS A 113 1.10 -1.70 -1.44
N TYR A 114 0.19 -2.64 -1.72
CA TYR A 114 -0.36 -3.58 -0.75
C TYR A 114 -0.90 -2.91 0.52
N ILE A 115 -1.67 -1.85 0.32
CA ILE A 115 -2.12 -0.95 1.37
C ILE A 115 -3.26 -1.61 2.14
N LYS A 116 -3.11 -1.64 3.46
CA LYS A 116 -4.15 -2.07 4.39
C LYS A 116 -4.51 -0.92 5.31
N LYS A 117 -5.81 -0.63 5.41
CA LYS A 117 -6.35 0.19 6.50
C LYS A 117 -6.14 -0.55 7.82
N GLU A 118 -5.62 0.18 8.80
CA GLU A 118 -5.54 -0.25 10.20
C GLU A 118 -6.72 0.36 10.97
N ASP A 119 -7.19 -0.31 12.03
CA ASP A 119 -8.27 0.18 12.90
C ASP A 119 -7.77 1.02 14.08
#